data_AF-A0AAY5K1Y6-F1
#
_entry.id   AF-A0AAY5K1Y6-F1
#
_cell.length_a   1.000
_cell.length_b   1.000
_cell.length_c   1.000
_cell.angle_alpha   90.00
_cell.angle_beta   90.00
_cell.angle_gamma   90.00
#
_symmetry.space_group_name_H-M   'P 1'
#
loop_
_entity.id
_entity.type
_entity.pdbx_description
1 polymer ?
#
loop_
_entity_poly.entity_id
_entity_poly.type
_entity_poly.pdbx_seq_one_letter_code
_entity_poly.pdbx_strand_id
1 'polypeptide(L)'
;MAFLHFIIAAGMFSLPLCGAFFKGPLYPEMSNGTFHHYFVPDGDYEDNDDPEKCQMLFKMTDDRKCGLDEDHDSVIRDDFTIIKRQIEDSARVLEGIGKSISFDLDGEDSYGKYLRRETTQIGEAFTNSEKSLLELEVKFKQSQENELKEEHRINDDFLNMVVHTRDMLKETLDISVGLKDKYELLSLIIRSHGTRLSRLKNEYMKVKHG
;
A
#
# COMPACT_ATOMS: atom_id res chain seq x y z
N MET A 1 -60.99 74.85 76.32
CA MET A 1 -60.80 74.50 74.89
C MET A 1 -59.37 74.03 74.59
N ALA A 2 -58.31 74.72 75.03
CA ALA A 2 -56.92 74.32 74.72
C ALA A 2 -56.49 72.94 75.26
N PHE A 3 -56.96 72.55 76.44
CA PHE A 3 -56.60 71.26 77.06
C PHE A 3 -57.14 70.05 76.30
N LEU A 4 -58.31 70.18 75.67
CA LEU A 4 -58.93 69.10 74.90
C LEU A 4 -58.17 68.86 73.58
N HIS A 5 -57.67 69.93 72.95
CA HIS A 5 -56.82 69.83 71.75
C HIS A 5 -55.46 69.20 72.07
N PHE A 6 -54.88 69.46 73.24
CA PHE A 6 -53.63 68.81 73.67
C PHE A 6 -53.78 67.30 73.88
N ILE A 7 -54.91 66.86 74.46
CA ILE A 7 -55.18 65.44 74.68
C ILE A 7 -55.40 64.70 73.36
N ILE A 8 -56.11 65.32 72.41
CA ILE A 8 -56.34 64.73 71.07
C ILE A 8 -55.02 64.65 70.28
N ALA A 9 -54.18 65.68 70.34
CA ALA A 9 -52.87 65.67 69.67
C ALA A 9 -51.92 64.62 70.26
N ALA A 10 -51.92 64.45 71.60
CA ALA A 10 -51.15 63.40 72.26
C ALA A 10 -51.65 61.99 71.93
N GLY A 11 -52.98 61.82 71.79
CA GLY A 11 -53.59 60.55 71.39
C GLY A 11 -53.30 60.16 69.94
N MET A 12 -53.08 61.12 69.04
CA MET A 12 -52.67 60.84 67.67
C MET A 12 -51.20 60.45 67.53
N PHE A 13 -50.33 60.91 68.45
CA PHE A 13 -48.91 60.53 68.47
C PHE A 13 -48.63 59.18 69.14
N SER A 14 -49.60 58.63 69.88
CA SER A 14 -49.46 57.33 70.57
C SER A 14 -50.00 56.14 69.77
N LEU A 15 -50.55 56.37 68.57
CA LEU A 15 -50.91 55.28 67.65
C LEU A 15 -49.63 54.75 66.98
N PRO A 16 -49.27 53.47 67.18
CA PRO A 16 -48.12 52.89 66.51
C PRO A 16 -48.34 52.96 65.00
N LEU A 17 -47.36 53.46 64.25
CA LEU A 17 -47.31 53.30 62.80
C LEU A 17 -47.34 51.80 62.52
N CYS A 18 -48.50 51.31 62.10
CA CYS A 18 -48.75 49.91 61.81
C CYS A 18 -47.92 49.53 60.59
N GLY A 19 -46.71 49.00 60.81
CA GLY A 19 -45.92 48.37 59.76
C GLY A 19 -46.53 47.02 59.42
N ALA A 20 -46.95 46.83 58.16
CA ALA A 20 -47.38 45.53 57.68
C ALA A 20 -46.15 44.62 57.49
N PHE A 21 -46.17 43.44 58.11
CA PHE A 21 -45.12 42.43 57.98
C PHE A 21 -45.60 41.30 57.08
N PHE A 22 -45.03 41.18 55.89
CA PHE A 22 -45.33 40.08 54.96
C PHE A 22 -44.27 38.99 55.08
N LYS A 23 -44.72 37.74 55.22
CA LYS A 23 -43.86 36.55 55.30
C LYS A 23 -44.35 35.51 54.29
N GLY A 24 -44.22 35.82 53.01
CA GLY A 24 -44.54 34.90 51.91
C GLY A 24 -43.49 34.96 50.79
N PRO A 25 -43.38 33.92 49.96
CA PRO A 25 -42.44 33.91 48.84
C PRO A 25 -42.87 34.91 47.77
N LEU A 26 -42.10 35.98 47.59
CA LEU A 26 -42.30 36.93 46.50
C LEU A 26 -41.69 36.34 45.22
N TYR A 27 -42.51 36.17 44.19
CA TYR A 27 -42.04 35.75 42.87
C TYR A 27 -41.63 36.99 42.06
N PRO A 28 -40.35 37.13 41.67
CA PRO A 28 -39.93 38.23 40.82
C PRO A 28 -40.21 37.93 39.35
N GLU A 29 -40.95 38.81 38.67
CA GLU A 29 -40.93 38.88 37.21
C GLU A 29 -40.09 40.07 36.75
N MET A 30 -39.18 39.82 35.81
CA MET A 30 -38.21 40.78 35.31
C MET A 30 -38.73 41.37 33.99
N SER A 31 -39.26 42.60 34.04
CA SER A 31 -39.50 43.41 32.84
C SER A 31 -38.54 44.61 32.84
N ASN A 32 -37.86 44.83 31.71
CA ASN A 32 -37.01 45.99 31.45
C ASN A 32 -35.85 46.27 32.45
N GLY A 33 -35.29 45.23 33.08
CA GLY A 33 -34.07 45.35 33.89
C GLY A 33 -34.26 45.95 35.30
N THR A 34 -35.51 46.14 35.74
CA THR A 34 -35.88 46.54 37.10
C THR A 34 -36.76 45.49 37.77
N PHE A 35 -36.55 45.22 39.06
CA PHE A 35 -37.38 44.25 39.82
C PHE A 35 -38.72 44.87 40.21
N HIS A 36 -39.82 44.34 39.69
CA HIS A 36 -41.18 44.77 40.00
C HIS A 36 -41.84 43.76 40.94
N HIS A 37 -42.23 44.20 42.15
CA HIS A 37 -42.91 43.37 43.13
C HIS A 37 -44.38 43.82 43.22
N TYR A 38 -45.31 42.96 42.84
CA TYR A 38 -46.75 43.23 42.91
C TYR A 38 -47.31 42.73 44.24
N PHE A 39 -48.08 43.56 44.94
CA PHE A 39 -48.85 43.17 46.13
C PHE A 39 -50.34 43.34 45.83
N VAL A 40 -51.04 42.23 45.65
CA VAL A 40 -52.50 42.18 45.53
C VAL A 40 -53.06 41.62 46.83
N PRO A 41 -53.73 42.43 47.68
CA PRO A 41 -54.18 41.99 49.01
C PRO A 41 -55.18 40.82 49.00
N ASP A 42 -55.94 40.65 47.91
CA ASP A 42 -57.02 39.66 47.80
C ASP A 42 -56.68 38.47 46.89
N GLY A 43 -55.51 38.47 46.22
CA GLY A 43 -54.98 37.33 45.46
C GLY A 43 -55.64 37.01 44.11
N ASP A 44 -56.55 37.85 43.61
CA ASP A 44 -57.16 37.70 42.27
C ASP A 44 -56.52 38.71 41.30
N TYR A 45 -55.84 38.21 40.27
CA TYR A 45 -55.17 39.04 39.26
C TYR A 45 -56.08 39.16 38.04
N GLU A 46 -56.74 40.31 37.84
CA GLU A 46 -57.43 40.61 36.57
C GLU A 46 -56.46 41.25 35.56
N ASP A 47 -56.56 40.85 34.29
CA ASP A 47 -55.67 41.23 33.17
C ASP A 47 -55.63 42.76 32.83
N ASN A 48 -56.31 43.63 33.57
CA ASN A 48 -56.47 45.06 33.27
C ASN A 48 -55.93 46.02 34.35
N ASP A 49 -55.22 45.54 35.36
CA ASP A 49 -54.57 46.41 36.33
C ASP A 49 -53.25 46.98 35.77
N ASP A 50 -53.33 48.19 35.22
CA ASP A 50 -52.18 48.95 34.69
C ASP A 50 -51.01 48.96 35.71
N PRO A 51 -49.80 48.48 35.33
CA PRO A 51 -48.66 48.33 36.23
C PRO A 51 -48.12 49.67 36.79
N GLU A 52 -48.58 50.80 36.28
CA GLU A 52 -48.21 52.14 36.76
C GLU A 52 -49.07 52.64 37.94
N LYS A 53 -50.26 52.08 38.18
CA LYS A 53 -51.17 52.56 39.23
C LYS A 53 -50.92 51.94 40.60
N CYS A 54 -50.33 50.75 40.65
CA CYS A 54 -50.10 49.97 41.87
C CYS A 54 -48.61 49.76 42.20
N GLN A 55 -47.77 50.78 41.94
CA GLN A 55 -46.35 50.71 42.26
C GLN A 55 -46.10 51.01 43.75
N MET A 56 -45.86 49.98 44.55
CA MET A 56 -45.33 50.12 45.90
C MET A 56 -43.79 50.25 45.81
N LEU A 57 -43.27 51.46 46.00
CA LEU A 57 -41.83 51.73 46.09
C LEU A 57 -41.30 51.24 47.45
N PHE A 58 -40.74 50.03 47.47
CA PHE A 58 -40.03 49.53 48.65
C PHE A 58 -38.68 50.25 48.77
N LYS A 59 -38.57 51.17 49.73
CA LYS A 59 -37.27 51.69 50.16
C LYS A 59 -36.65 50.70 51.12
N MET A 60 -35.78 49.83 50.61
CA MET A 60 -35.02 48.86 51.40
C MET A 60 -33.98 49.63 52.25
N THR A 61 -34.35 49.98 53.48
CA THR A 61 -33.42 50.46 54.52
C THR A 61 -32.93 49.28 55.35
N ASP A 62 -32.21 48.37 54.71
CA ASP A 62 -31.40 47.38 55.42
C ASP A 62 -29.93 47.76 55.23
N ASP A 63 -29.35 48.48 56.21
CA ASP A 63 -27.93 48.88 56.22
C ASP A 63 -26.99 47.72 56.62
N ARG A 64 -27.50 46.49 56.67
CA ARG A 64 -26.66 45.32 56.87
C ARG A 64 -25.92 45.01 55.57
N LYS A 65 -24.62 45.34 55.55
CA LYS A 65 -23.69 44.76 54.59
C LYS A 65 -23.89 43.24 54.63
N CYS A 66 -24.31 42.63 53.52
CA CYS A 66 -24.09 41.19 53.31
C CYS A 66 -22.63 40.93 53.69
N GLY A 67 -22.40 40.02 54.64
CA GLY A 67 -21.06 39.57 54.93
C GLY A 67 -20.46 39.13 53.61
N LEU A 68 -19.41 39.81 53.16
CA LEU A 68 -18.56 39.26 52.12
C LEU A 68 -17.98 38.01 52.77
N ASP A 69 -18.49 36.84 52.39
CA ASP A 69 -17.88 35.57 52.74
C ASP A 69 -16.49 35.54 52.08
N GLU A 70 -15.49 36.03 52.80
CA GLU A 70 -14.07 35.92 52.41
C GLU A 70 -13.67 34.45 52.15
N ASP A 71 -14.46 33.49 52.65
CA ASP A 71 -14.34 32.05 52.39
C ASP A 71 -14.85 31.62 51.00
N HIS A 72 -15.78 32.34 50.37
CA HIS A 72 -16.27 31.93 49.04
C HIS A 72 -15.27 32.26 47.93
N ASP A 73 -14.62 33.42 47.99
CA ASP A 73 -13.61 33.82 47.01
C ASP A 73 -12.32 33.00 47.12
N SER A 74 -11.97 32.52 48.31
CA SER A 74 -10.81 31.64 48.52
C SER A 74 -11.08 30.24 47.95
N VAL A 75 -12.27 29.68 48.19
CA VAL A 75 -12.70 28.38 47.63
C VAL A 75 -12.74 28.43 46.10
N ILE A 76 -13.27 29.50 45.51
CA ILE A 76 -13.30 29.66 44.05
C ILE A 76 -11.89 29.72 43.46
N ARG A 77 -10.96 30.43 44.10
CA ARG A 77 -9.56 30.48 43.65
C ARG A 77 -8.89 29.11 43.71
N ASP A 78 -9.13 28.35 44.77
CA ASP A 78 -8.60 27.00 44.93
C ASP A 78 -9.13 26.09 43.82
N ASP A 79 -10.43 26.13 43.51
CA ASP A 79 -11.03 25.39 42.40
C ASP A 79 -10.38 25.76 41.04
N PHE A 80 -10.16 27.05 40.78
CA PHE A 80 -9.45 27.49 39.58
C PHE A 80 -7.99 26.98 39.53
N THR A 81 -7.30 26.89 40.66
CA THR A 81 -5.94 26.32 40.70
C THR A 81 -5.93 24.81 40.43
N ILE A 82 -6.92 24.08 40.94
CA ILE A 82 -7.10 22.64 40.70
C ILE A 82 -7.38 22.41 39.21
N ILE A 83 -8.32 23.16 38.63
CA ILE A 83 -8.67 23.07 37.22
C ILE A 83 -7.46 23.39 36.35
N LYS A 84 -6.69 24.45 36.68
CA LYS A 84 -5.46 24.79 35.94
C LYS A 84 -4.46 23.64 35.93
N ARG A 85 -4.19 23.02 37.08
CA ARG A 85 -3.28 21.86 37.18
C ARG A 85 -3.80 20.67 36.38
N GLN A 86 -5.11 20.41 36.44
CA GLN A 86 -5.74 19.34 35.67
C GLN A 86 -5.62 19.55 34.15
N ILE A 87 -5.75 20.81 33.68
CA ILE A 87 -5.54 21.17 32.27
C ILE A 87 -4.08 20.95 31.88
N GLU A 88 -3.12 21.38 32.71
CA GLU A 88 -1.69 21.20 32.45
C GLU A 88 -1.28 19.71 32.42
N ASP A 89 -1.81 18.90 33.33
CA ASP A 89 -1.58 17.46 33.35
C ASP A 89 -2.23 16.77 32.16
N SER A 90 -3.45 17.17 31.77
CA SER A 90 -4.11 16.66 30.56
C SER A 90 -3.31 17.02 29.31
N ALA A 91 -2.75 18.23 29.23
CA ALA A 91 -1.90 18.64 28.13
C ALA A 91 -0.61 17.80 28.05
N ARG A 92 0.03 17.50 29.18
CA ARG A 92 1.21 16.61 29.22
C ARG A 92 0.86 15.19 28.78
N VAL A 93 -0.30 14.67 29.20
CA VAL A 93 -0.78 13.35 28.77
C VAL A 93 -1.05 13.33 27.27
N LEU A 94 -1.72 14.35 26.73
CA LEU A 94 -1.98 14.45 25.29
C LEU A 94 -0.69 14.59 24.48
N GLU A 95 0.31 15.32 24.98
CA GLU A 95 1.64 15.38 24.37
C GLU A 95 2.33 14.01 24.40
N GLY A 96 2.23 13.27 25.51
CA GLY A 96 2.73 11.90 25.62
C GLY A 96 2.07 10.94 24.64
N ILE A 97 0.74 11.01 24.50
CA ILE A 97 -0.01 10.23 23.51
C ILE A 97 0.41 10.63 22.09
N GLY A 98 0.54 11.92 21.81
CA GLY A 98 1.00 12.42 20.51
C GLY A 98 2.38 11.90 20.13
N LYS A 99 3.31 11.88 21.09
CA LYS A 99 4.65 11.29 20.90
C LYS A 99 4.58 9.78 20.66
N SER A 100 3.78 9.05 21.45
CA SER A 100 3.59 7.60 21.26
C SER A 100 3.04 7.28 19.87
N ILE A 101 2.01 8.02 19.44
CA ILE A 101 1.42 7.86 18.10
C ILE A 101 2.46 8.18 17.02
N SER A 102 3.26 9.24 17.18
CA SER A 102 4.30 9.55 16.19
C SER A 102 5.36 8.46 16.07
N PHE A 103 5.78 7.83 17.19
CA PHE A 103 6.75 6.74 17.15
C PHE A 103 6.19 5.48 16.50
N ASP A 104 4.89 5.19 16.67
CA ASP A 104 4.23 4.07 16.01
C ASP A 104 4.06 4.32 14.49
N LEU A 105 3.74 5.56 14.10
CA LEU A 105 3.54 5.93 12.69
C LEU A 105 4.85 6.07 11.90
N ASP A 106 5.97 6.45 12.54
CA ASP A 106 7.29 6.50 11.88
C ASP A 106 7.75 5.13 11.36
N GLY A 107 7.23 4.03 11.93
CA GLY A 107 7.49 2.67 11.45
C GLY A 107 6.73 2.30 10.17
N GLU A 108 5.56 2.88 9.94
CA GLU A 108 4.67 2.59 8.79
C GLU A 108 5.32 3.04 7.47
N ASP A 109 5.91 4.24 7.46
CA ASP A 109 6.65 4.78 6.32
C ASP A 109 7.89 3.95 5.97
N SER A 110 8.50 3.29 6.96
CA SER A 110 9.67 2.43 6.79
C SER A 110 9.29 1.08 6.16
N TYR A 111 8.25 0.43 6.67
CA TYR A 111 7.80 -0.86 6.13
C TYR A 111 7.19 -0.72 4.74
N GLY A 112 6.41 0.35 4.48
CA GLY A 112 5.88 0.64 3.15
C GLY A 112 6.98 0.88 2.10
N LYS A 113 8.05 1.61 2.47
CA LYS A 113 9.22 1.81 1.60
C LYS A 113 9.97 0.50 1.35
N TYR A 114 10.14 -0.33 2.38
CA TYR A 114 10.75 -1.64 2.25
C TYR A 114 9.96 -2.54 1.31
N LEU A 115 8.65 -2.68 1.52
CA LEU A 115 7.79 -3.49 0.65
C LEU A 115 7.79 -3.02 -0.80
N ARG A 116 7.76 -1.70 -1.04
CA ARG A 116 7.87 -1.16 -2.41
C ARG A 116 9.20 -1.55 -3.05
N ARG A 117 10.31 -1.44 -2.31
CA ARG A 117 11.64 -1.84 -2.80
C ARG A 117 11.72 -3.33 -3.09
N GLU A 118 11.23 -4.18 -2.20
CA GLU A 118 11.19 -5.63 -2.43
C GLU A 118 10.31 -5.98 -3.62
N THR A 119 9.13 -5.34 -3.74
CA THR A 119 8.24 -5.55 -4.90
C THR A 119 8.92 -5.16 -6.21
N THR A 120 9.68 -4.06 -6.24
CA THR A 120 10.45 -3.67 -7.43
C THR A 120 11.56 -4.66 -7.75
N GLN A 121 12.30 -5.15 -6.75
CA GLN A 121 13.37 -6.14 -6.96
C GLN A 121 12.82 -7.47 -7.48
N ILE A 122 11.70 -7.93 -6.91
CA ILE A 122 10.99 -9.12 -7.37
C ILE A 122 10.52 -8.93 -8.81
N GLY A 123 9.93 -7.76 -9.11
CA GLY A 123 9.52 -7.39 -10.46
C GLY A 123 10.67 -7.49 -11.45
N GLU A 124 11.80 -6.84 -11.17
CA GLU A 124 13.00 -6.87 -12.02
C GLU A 124 13.54 -8.29 -12.22
N ALA A 125 13.57 -9.11 -11.17
CA ALA A 125 13.99 -10.50 -11.25
C ALA A 125 13.08 -11.32 -12.18
N PHE A 126 11.76 -11.15 -12.09
CA PHE A 126 10.81 -11.80 -12.98
C PHE A 126 10.98 -11.36 -14.43
N THR A 127 11.12 -10.06 -14.71
CA THR A 127 11.31 -9.57 -16.08
C THR A 127 12.62 -10.08 -16.70
N ASN A 128 13.69 -10.21 -15.90
CA ASN A 128 14.95 -10.78 -16.35
C ASN A 128 14.83 -12.29 -16.64
N SER A 129 14.10 -13.01 -15.78
CA SER A 129 13.81 -14.43 -16.00
C SER A 129 12.99 -14.65 -17.26
N GLU A 130 11.96 -13.83 -17.49
CA GLU A 130 11.13 -13.86 -18.70
C GLU A 130 11.97 -13.63 -19.96
N LYS A 131 12.84 -12.61 -19.96
CA LYS A 131 13.75 -12.35 -21.07
C LYS A 131 14.67 -13.55 -21.34
N SER A 132 15.22 -14.14 -20.29
CA SER A 132 16.10 -15.30 -20.40
C SER A 132 15.35 -16.53 -20.95
N LEU A 133 14.11 -16.74 -20.54
CA LEU A 133 13.26 -17.82 -21.03
C LEU A 133 12.90 -17.63 -22.50
N LEU A 134 12.58 -16.42 -22.94
CA LEU A 134 12.31 -16.12 -24.35
C LEU A 134 13.55 -16.36 -25.22
N GLU A 135 14.74 -15.96 -24.75
CA GLU A 135 15.99 -16.23 -25.47
C GLU A 135 16.26 -17.74 -25.57
N LEU A 136 16.01 -18.49 -24.50
CA LEU A 136 16.16 -19.95 -24.49
C LEU A 136 15.15 -20.63 -25.41
N GLU A 137 13.90 -20.16 -25.48
CA GLU A 137 12.90 -20.70 -26.40
C GLU A 137 13.35 -20.53 -27.86
N VAL A 138 13.87 -19.34 -28.21
CA VAL A 138 14.40 -19.07 -29.54
C VAL A 138 15.59 -19.98 -29.84
N LYS A 139 16.56 -20.10 -28.92
CA LYS A 139 17.72 -20.98 -29.08
C LYS A 139 17.31 -22.45 -29.19
N PHE A 140 16.29 -22.88 -28.45
CA PHE A 140 15.77 -24.24 -28.51
C PHE A 140 15.16 -24.54 -29.88
N LYS A 141 14.31 -23.64 -30.41
CA LYS A 141 13.75 -23.78 -31.77
C LYS A 141 14.85 -23.77 -32.82
N GLN A 142 15.81 -22.85 -32.72
CA GLN A 142 16.95 -22.79 -33.63
C GLN A 142 17.79 -24.08 -33.57
N SER A 143 18.03 -24.63 -32.37
CA SER A 143 18.76 -25.89 -32.19
C SER A 143 18.02 -27.06 -32.82
N GLN A 144 16.70 -27.16 -32.62
CA GLN A 144 15.88 -28.22 -33.19
C GLN A 144 15.86 -28.16 -34.72
N GLU A 145 15.71 -26.97 -35.30
CA GLU A 145 15.78 -26.80 -36.76
C GLU A 145 17.16 -27.13 -37.32
N ASN A 146 18.24 -26.79 -36.58
CA ASN A 146 19.59 -27.06 -37.01
C ASN A 146 19.94 -28.55 -36.91
N GLU A 147 19.51 -29.23 -35.85
CA GLU A 147 19.72 -30.67 -35.65
C GLU A 147 19.11 -31.48 -36.81
N LEU A 148 17.85 -31.18 -37.20
CA LEU A 148 17.21 -31.85 -38.33
C LEU A 148 17.93 -31.59 -39.66
N LYS A 149 18.37 -30.35 -39.90
CA LYS A 149 19.12 -30.00 -41.11
C LYS A 149 20.48 -30.68 -41.16
N GLU A 150 21.17 -30.74 -40.02
CA GLU A 150 22.49 -31.34 -39.90
C GLU A 150 22.42 -32.86 -40.03
N GLU A 151 21.43 -33.51 -39.41
CA GLU A 151 21.18 -34.94 -39.56
C GLU A 151 20.91 -35.32 -41.02
N HIS A 152 20.03 -34.58 -41.70
CA HIS A 152 19.76 -34.80 -43.13
C HIS A 152 21.01 -34.60 -43.99
N ARG A 153 21.80 -33.54 -43.74
CA ARG A 153 23.02 -33.28 -44.51
C ARG A 153 24.06 -34.38 -44.32
N ILE A 154 24.28 -34.83 -43.09
CA ILE A 154 25.23 -35.91 -42.78
C ILE A 154 24.80 -37.22 -43.45
N ASN A 155 23.49 -37.52 -43.43
CA ASN A 155 22.95 -38.71 -44.09
C ASN A 155 23.18 -38.66 -45.61
N ASP A 156 22.84 -37.54 -46.25
CA ASP A 156 23.04 -37.35 -47.68
C ASP A 156 24.53 -37.43 -48.07
N ASP A 157 25.41 -36.80 -47.31
CA ASP A 157 26.87 -36.85 -47.52
C ASP A 157 27.41 -38.29 -47.41
N PHE A 158 26.95 -39.05 -46.40
CA PHE A 158 27.33 -40.44 -46.21
C PHE A 158 26.82 -41.33 -47.35
N LEU A 159 25.55 -41.20 -47.75
CA LEU A 159 24.98 -41.93 -48.88
C LEU A 159 25.71 -41.62 -50.18
N ASN A 160 26.04 -40.36 -50.43
CA ASN A 160 26.83 -39.96 -51.59
C ASN A 160 28.23 -40.58 -51.58
N MET A 161 28.90 -40.60 -50.41
CA MET A 161 30.20 -41.25 -50.26
C MET A 161 30.12 -42.75 -50.57
N VAL A 162 29.10 -43.45 -50.08
CA VAL A 162 28.88 -44.89 -50.33
C VAL A 162 28.61 -45.15 -51.81
N VAL A 163 27.75 -44.36 -52.45
CA VAL A 163 27.45 -44.46 -53.89
C VAL A 163 28.73 -44.24 -54.70
N HIS A 164 29.48 -43.19 -54.39
CA HIS A 164 30.73 -42.88 -55.08
C HIS A 164 31.77 -44.01 -54.92
N THR A 165 31.92 -44.55 -53.70
CA THR A 165 32.84 -45.65 -53.42
C THR A 165 32.42 -46.92 -54.17
N ARG A 166 31.12 -47.23 -54.22
CA ARG A 166 30.59 -48.33 -55.02
C ARG A 166 30.91 -48.17 -56.50
N ASP A 167 30.73 -46.98 -57.05
CA ASP A 167 30.97 -46.71 -58.46
C ASP A 167 32.47 -46.83 -58.79
N MET A 168 33.35 -46.35 -57.92
CA MET A 168 34.80 -46.54 -58.03
C MET A 168 35.22 -48.02 -57.93
N LEU A 169 34.60 -48.80 -57.03
CA LEU A 169 34.85 -50.24 -56.93
C LEU A 169 34.39 -50.98 -58.19
N LYS A 170 33.25 -50.58 -58.76
CA LYS A 170 32.73 -51.14 -60.02
C LYS A 170 33.68 -50.84 -61.18
N GLU A 171 34.14 -49.60 -61.32
CA GLU A 171 35.13 -49.23 -62.33
C GLU A 171 36.44 -50.00 -62.15
N THR A 172 36.91 -50.15 -60.92
CA THR A 172 38.11 -50.94 -60.60
C THR A 172 37.94 -52.41 -60.98
N LEU A 173 36.75 -52.97 -60.73
CA LEU A 173 36.42 -54.34 -61.11
C LEU A 173 36.44 -54.49 -62.64
N ASP A 174 35.79 -53.58 -63.37
CA ASP A 174 35.76 -53.59 -64.83
C ASP A 174 37.18 -53.51 -65.43
N ILE A 175 38.04 -52.65 -64.86
CA ILE A 175 39.46 -52.58 -65.23
C ILE A 175 40.18 -53.90 -64.95
N SER A 176 39.95 -54.52 -63.78
CA SER A 176 40.60 -55.78 -63.40
C SER A 176 40.22 -56.95 -64.32
N VAL A 177 38.95 -57.03 -64.72
CA VAL A 177 38.46 -58.02 -65.69
C VAL A 177 39.11 -57.79 -67.05
N GLY A 178 39.13 -56.54 -67.55
CA GLY A 178 39.81 -56.21 -68.80
C GLY A 178 41.32 -56.49 -68.77
N LEU A 179 41.97 -56.39 -67.61
CA LEU A 179 43.39 -56.72 -67.45
C LEU A 179 43.62 -58.24 -67.56
N LYS A 180 42.72 -59.05 -67.00
CA LYS A 180 42.77 -60.51 -67.08
C LYS A 180 42.69 -60.99 -68.52
N ASP A 181 41.76 -60.44 -69.31
CA ASP A 181 41.61 -60.79 -70.73
C ASP A 181 42.88 -60.48 -71.53
N LYS A 182 43.51 -59.32 -71.26
CA LYS A 182 44.79 -58.94 -71.86
C LYS A 182 45.92 -59.89 -71.46
N TYR A 183 45.95 -60.35 -70.21
CA TYR A 183 46.93 -61.33 -69.74
C TYR A 183 46.76 -62.69 -70.41
N GLU A 184 45.52 -63.17 -70.58
CA GLU A 184 45.23 -64.41 -71.31
C GLU A 184 45.69 -64.33 -72.77
N LEU A 185 45.41 -63.19 -73.44
CA LEU A 185 45.89 -62.95 -74.80
C LEU A 185 47.42 -62.97 -74.90
N LEU A 186 48.12 -62.28 -73.98
CA LEU A 186 49.58 -62.27 -73.89
C LEU A 186 50.14 -63.69 -73.68
N SER A 187 49.53 -64.47 -72.80
CA SER A 187 49.91 -65.86 -72.54
C SER A 187 49.80 -66.73 -73.80
N LEU A 188 48.72 -66.58 -74.56
CA LEU A 188 48.52 -67.28 -75.85
C LEU A 188 49.57 -66.86 -76.89
N ILE A 189 49.87 -65.56 -76.99
CA ILE A 189 50.91 -65.03 -77.88
C ILE A 189 52.28 -65.61 -77.52
N ILE A 190 52.66 -65.60 -76.24
CA ILE A 190 53.93 -66.16 -75.76
C ILE A 190 54.03 -67.65 -76.08
N ARG A 191 52.97 -68.42 -75.80
CA ARG A 191 52.93 -69.86 -76.09
C ARG A 191 53.07 -70.13 -77.60
N SER A 192 52.33 -69.39 -78.42
CA SER A 192 52.39 -69.48 -79.89
C SER A 192 53.80 -69.16 -80.41
N HIS A 193 54.37 -68.02 -80.01
CA HIS A 193 55.74 -67.66 -80.39
C HIS A 193 56.77 -68.67 -79.87
N GLY A 194 56.63 -69.19 -78.65
CA GLY A 194 57.49 -70.23 -78.11
C GLY A 194 57.49 -71.51 -78.95
N THR A 195 56.30 -71.98 -79.40
CA THR A 195 56.21 -73.14 -80.31
C THR A 195 56.84 -72.85 -81.67
N ARG A 196 56.63 -71.66 -82.24
CA ARG A 196 57.24 -71.23 -83.52
C ARG A 196 58.76 -71.17 -83.42
N LEU A 197 59.30 -70.57 -82.35
CA LEU A 197 60.74 -70.44 -82.13
C LEU A 197 61.39 -71.81 -81.91
N SER A 198 60.74 -72.70 -81.15
CA SER A 198 61.20 -74.07 -80.92
C SER A 198 61.25 -74.88 -82.23
N ARG A 199 60.24 -74.71 -83.11
CA ARG A 199 60.25 -75.32 -84.44
C ARG A 199 61.41 -74.81 -85.30
N LEU A 200 61.61 -73.50 -85.38
CA LEU A 200 62.73 -72.86 -86.08
C LEU A 200 64.09 -73.35 -85.55
N LYS A 201 64.25 -73.44 -84.23
CA LYS A 201 65.46 -73.98 -83.59
C LYS A 201 65.70 -75.43 -84.02
N ASN A 202 64.68 -76.27 -83.99
CA ASN A 202 64.81 -77.68 -84.35
C ASN A 202 65.15 -77.86 -85.83
N GLU A 203 64.55 -77.06 -86.73
CA GLU A 203 64.89 -77.07 -88.15
C GLU A 203 66.35 -76.62 -88.39
N TYR A 204 66.79 -75.55 -87.74
CA TYR A 204 68.18 -75.09 -87.82
C TYR A 204 69.18 -76.15 -87.32
N MET A 205 68.88 -76.79 -86.18
CA MET A 205 69.76 -77.83 -85.62
C MET A 205 69.83 -79.08 -86.52
N LYS A 206 68.72 -79.46 -87.18
CA LYS A 206 68.70 -80.56 -88.16
C LYS A 206 69.56 -80.28 -89.39
N VAL A 207 69.51 -79.06 -89.93
CA VAL A 207 70.35 -78.65 -91.08
C VAL A 207 71.84 -78.61 -90.73
N LYS A 208 72.20 -78.42 -89.45
CA LYS A 208 73.59 -78.33 -88.99
C LYS A 208 74.22 -79.68 -88.58
N HIS A 209 73.40 -80.72 -88.35
CA HIS A 209 73.85 -82.05 -87.87
C HIS A 209 73.51 -83.20 -88.84
N GLY A 210 72.96 -82.90 -90.01
CA GLY A 210 72.87 -83.82 -91.16
C GLY A 210 73.79 -83.34 -92.26
#